data_AF-A0A916E373-F1
#
_entry.id   AF-A0A916E373-F1
#
_cell.length_a   1.000
_cell.length_b   1.000
_cell.length_c   1.000
_cell.angle_alpha   90.00
_cell.angle_beta   90.00
_cell.angle_gamma   90.00
#
_symmetry.space_group_name_H-M   'P 1'
#
loop_
_entity.id
_entity.type
_entity.pdbx_description
1 polymer ?
#
loop_
_entity_poly.entity_id
_entity_poly.type
_entity_poly.pdbx_seq_one_letter_code
_entity_poly.pdbx_strand_id
1 'polypeptide(L)'
;MSKWFCYSKNNANTQSSNSTSTSSVSSSLAYDLDNLNITQERLKRYADEANTLSSETSDTTLTANTEDDLKTKTIFLREKAISKTLNKIKLSMKVDLCFVLDCTGSMESHIAAAKDCISHVLNYIIRTNSNIKLRVGFCGYRDHNDKGDRLQFLDFTDKYEQFTTYMHKVKSVSSSNNDRPEDVLGGLDAAITQMDWQNSTRVLFHIGDCPPHGRRFTTLRDNYPDGDPNGLTAENVLEKMQSKNIFYFFGKITDKTDKMLEIFRGIIVPLEATPKKYIL
;
A
#
# COMPACT_ATOMS: atom_id res chain seq x y z
N MET A 1 5.36 13.86 -37.91
CA MET A 1 5.11 12.41 -38.12
C MET A 1 5.04 11.82 -36.73
N SER A 2 3.95 11.21 -36.25
CA SER A 2 3.35 9.99 -36.82
C SER A 2 1.87 9.88 -36.44
N LYS A 3 1.12 9.28 -37.35
CA LYS A 3 -0.33 9.12 -37.39
C LYS A 3 -0.90 8.34 -36.21
N TRP A 4 -2.07 8.79 -35.77
CA TRP A 4 -3.05 8.02 -35.01
C TRP A 4 -3.85 7.13 -35.97
N PHE A 5 -4.14 5.89 -35.55
CA PHE A 5 -5.21 5.07 -36.13
C PHE A 5 -6.12 4.64 -34.97
N CYS A 6 -7.32 5.23 -34.92
CA CYS A 6 -8.44 4.72 -34.14
C CYS A 6 -9.29 3.85 -35.07
N TYR A 7 -9.64 2.64 -34.61
CA TYR A 7 -10.71 1.85 -35.22
C TYR A 7 -11.95 1.91 -34.33
N SER A 8 -13.10 2.14 -34.96
CA SER A 8 -14.42 2.36 -34.36
C SER A 8 -15.30 1.11 -34.54
N LYS A 9 -16.11 0.75 -33.53
CA LYS A 9 -17.59 0.63 -33.64
C LYS A 9 -18.27 0.00 -32.39
N ASN A 10 -19.22 0.77 -31.85
CA ASN A 10 -20.64 0.50 -31.57
C ASN A 10 -21.16 -0.80 -30.91
N ASN A 11 -21.94 -0.53 -29.84
CA ASN A 11 -23.25 -1.08 -29.41
C ASN A 11 -23.48 -2.60 -29.29
N ALA A 12 -23.84 -3.02 -28.07
CA ALA A 12 -25.04 -3.82 -27.83
C ALA A 12 -25.51 -3.70 -26.36
N ASN A 13 -26.83 -3.56 -26.23
CA ASN A 13 -27.61 -3.44 -25.01
C ASN A 13 -28.10 -4.84 -24.61
N THR A 14 -27.93 -5.33 -23.37
CA THR A 14 -28.82 -6.38 -22.81
C THR A 14 -28.77 -6.43 -21.27
N GLN A 15 -29.96 -6.61 -20.70
CA GLN A 15 -30.31 -6.63 -19.28
C GLN A 15 -29.83 -7.87 -18.50
N SER A 16 -29.72 -7.67 -17.18
CA SER A 16 -30.13 -8.55 -16.06
C SER A 16 -29.69 -10.02 -16.03
N SER A 17 -28.94 -10.40 -15.00
CA SER A 17 -29.43 -11.36 -13.99
C SER A 17 -28.41 -11.54 -12.85
N ASN A 18 -28.93 -11.46 -11.62
CA ASN A 18 -28.25 -11.87 -10.39
C ASN A 18 -27.87 -13.36 -10.46
N SER A 19 -26.62 -13.69 -10.18
CA SER A 19 -26.28 -14.97 -9.56
C SER A 19 -25.02 -14.84 -8.71
N THR A 20 -25.19 -15.13 -7.43
CA THR A 20 -24.13 -15.30 -6.43
C THR A 20 -23.22 -16.44 -6.87
N SER A 21 -22.05 -16.11 -7.42
CA SER A 21 -21.03 -17.10 -7.78
C SER A 21 -20.13 -17.34 -6.58
N THR A 22 -20.45 -18.41 -5.83
CA THR A 22 -19.46 -19.11 -5.03
C THR A 22 -18.37 -19.58 -5.99
N SER A 23 -17.14 -19.14 -5.74
CA SER A 23 -15.99 -19.46 -6.58
C SER A 23 -15.69 -20.96 -6.49
N SER A 24 -16.24 -21.73 -7.42
CA SER A 24 -15.75 -23.07 -7.73
C SER A 24 -14.27 -22.93 -8.08
N VAL A 25 -13.44 -23.62 -7.30
CA VAL A 25 -12.05 -23.89 -7.68
C VAL A 25 -12.12 -24.47 -9.10
N SER A 26 -11.46 -23.81 -10.05
CA SER A 26 -11.49 -24.18 -11.47
C SER A 26 -11.29 -25.69 -11.60
N SER A 27 -12.25 -26.38 -12.21
CA SER A 27 -12.23 -27.83 -12.42
C SER A 27 -10.96 -28.32 -13.12
N SER A 28 -10.21 -27.43 -13.78
CA SER A 28 -8.92 -27.73 -14.37
C SER A 28 -7.83 -28.05 -13.34
N LEU A 29 -7.83 -27.38 -12.18
CA LEU A 29 -6.76 -27.53 -11.18
C LEU A 29 -6.87 -28.86 -10.42
N ALA A 30 -8.10 -29.29 -10.14
CA ALA A 30 -8.38 -30.61 -9.56
C ALA A 30 -8.03 -31.73 -10.55
N TYR A 31 -8.38 -31.57 -11.83
CA TYR A 31 -8.07 -32.53 -12.89
C TYR A 31 -6.55 -32.68 -13.15
N ASP A 32 -5.80 -31.57 -13.09
CA ASP A 32 -4.34 -31.58 -13.26
C ASP A 32 -3.62 -32.26 -12.07
N LEU A 33 -4.22 -32.21 -10.88
CA LEU A 33 -3.68 -32.83 -9.66
C LEU A 33 -3.91 -34.35 -9.62
N ASP A 34 -5.04 -34.84 -10.14
CA ASP A 34 -5.37 -36.27 -10.21
C ASP A 34 -4.44 -37.04 -11.18
N ASN A 35 -3.88 -36.36 -12.17
CA ASN A 35 -2.93 -36.94 -13.14
C ASN A 35 -1.50 -37.08 -12.58
N LEU A 36 -1.21 -36.55 -11.40
CA LEU A 36 0.06 -36.80 -10.73
C LEU A 36 -0.04 -38.15 -10.01
N ASN A 37 0.62 -39.17 -10.53
CA ASN A 37 0.73 -40.48 -9.88
C ASN A 37 1.58 -40.33 -8.59
N ILE A 38 0.94 -39.95 -7.48
CA ILE A 38 1.60 -39.60 -6.22
C ILE A 38 1.85 -40.88 -5.41
N THR A 39 3.12 -41.18 -5.15
CA THR A 39 3.54 -42.33 -4.34
C THR A 39 3.12 -42.19 -2.86
N GLN A 40 2.96 -43.32 -2.17
CA GLN A 40 2.66 -43.40 -0.73
C GLN A 40 3.61 -42.56 0.14
N GLU A 41 4.90 -42.51 -0.23
CA GLU A 41 5.91 -41.69 0.46
C GLU A 41 5.70 -40.19 0.29
N ARG A 42 5.18 -39.74 -0.87
CA ARG A 42 4.80 -38.32 -1.07
C ARG A 42 3.55 -37.99 -0.28
N LEU A 43 2.55 -38.88 -0.25
CA LEU A 43 1.34 -38.70 0.56
C LEU A 43 1.68 -38.55 2.05
N LYS A 44 2.58 -39.39 2.57
CA LYS A 44 3.03 -39.32 3.97
C LYS A 44 3.74 -38.01 4.28
N ARG A 45 4.66 -37.56 3.41
CA ARG A 45 5.30 -36.24 3.53
C ARG A 45 4.30 -35.08 3.51
N TYR A 46 3.30 -35.14 2.65
CA TYR A 46 2.26 -34.10 2.58
C TYR A 46 1.38 -34.06 3.82
N ALA A 47 1.06 -35.21 4.42
CA ALA A 47 0.33 -35.27 5.68
C ALA A 47 1.14 -34.64 6.83
N ASP A 48 2.45 -34.88 6.87
CA ASP A 48 3.34 -34.30 7.87
C ASP A 48 3.49 -32.78 7.67
N GLU A 49 3.75 -32.31 6.45
CA GLU A 49 3.83 -30.88 6.11
C GLU A 49 2.52 -30.13 6.42
N ALA A 50 1.37 -30.74 6.10
CA ALA A 50 0.07 -30.16 6.39
C ALA A 50 -0.22 -30.09 7.90
N ASN A 51 0.14 -31.10 8.68
CA ASN A 51 0.02 -31.06 10.14
C ASN A 51 0.89 -29.96 10.74
N THR A 52 2.10 -29.76 10.20
CA THR A 52 3.02 -28.69 10.62
C THR A 52 2.48 -27.29 10.29
N LEU A 53 1.73 -27.15 9.19
CA LEU A 53 1.07 -25.90 8.80
C LEU A 53 -0.29 -25.67 9.53
N SER A 54 -0.83 -26.72 10.14
CA SER A 54 -2.10 -26.73 10.87
C SER A 54 -1.93 -26.49 12.37
N SER A 55 -0.74 -26.72 12.93
CA SER A 55 -0.46 -26.54 14.37
C SER A 55 -0.54 -25.08 14.86
N GLU A 56 -0.78 -24.10 13.98
CA GLU A 56 -1.11 -22.72 14.36
C GLU A 56 -2.62 -22.45 14.48
N THR A 57 -3.49 -23.43 14.16
CA THR A 57 -4.96 -23.29 14.25
C THR A 57 -5.58 -24.55 14.83
N SER A 58 -6.21 -24.41 16.00
CA SER A 58 -6.74 -25.48 16.84
C SER A 58 -7.59 -26.55 16.14
N ASP A 59 -7.42 -27.77 16.67
CA ASP A 59 -8.34 -28.89 16.78
C ASP A 59 -9.01 -29.45 15.52
N THR A 60 -8.33 -30.39 14.86
CA THR A 60 -9.02 -31.61 14.42
C THR A 60 -8.04 -32.80 14.37
N THR A 61 -7.83 -33.48 15.50
CA THR A 61 -7.20 -34.80 15.53
C THR A 61 -8.17 -35.84 14.97
N LEU A 62 -8.13 -36.07 13.66
CA LEU A 62 -8.89 -37.13 12.99
C LEU A 62 -8.03 -38.39 12.87
N THR A 63 -8.39 -39.46 13.56
CA THR A 63 -7.75 -40.78 13.47
C THR A 63 -8.14 -41.48 12.18
N ALA A 64 -7.17 -41.96 11.41
CA ALA A 64 -7.41 -42.65 10.14
C ALA A 64 -7.30 -44.16 10.28
N ASN A 65 -8.32 -44.90 9.84
CA ASN A 65 -8.44 -46.35 10.09
C ASN A 65 -8.18 -47.22 8.85
N THR A 66 -8.02 -46.65 7.65
CA THR A 66 -7.68 -47.36 6.40
C THR A 66 -6.77 -46.54 5.48
N GLU A 67 -6.10 -47.20 4.53
CA GLU A 67 -5.22 -46.55 3.53
C GLU A 67 -5.98 -45.58 2.61
N ASP A 68 -7.26 -45.87 2.34
CA ASP A 68 -8.15 -45.02 1.54
C ASP A 68 -8.60 -43.75 2.29
N ASP A 69 -8.82 -43.88 3.61
CA ASP A 69 -9.13 -42.76 4.51
C ASP A 69 -7.93 -41.83 4.69
N LEU A 70 -6.71 -42.40 4.79
CA LEU A 70 -5.45 -41.63 4.77
C LEU A 70 -5.26 -40.84 3.46
N LYS A 71 -5.57 -41.45 2.30
CA LYS A 71 -5.52 -40.77 1.00
C LYS A 71 -6.51 -39.60 0.94
N THR A 72 -7.76 -39.84 1.31
CA THR A 72 -8.83 -38.83 1.31
C THR A 72 -8.49 -37.66 2.23
N LYS A 73 -8.04 -37.93 3.46
CA LYS A 73 -7.61 -36.90 4.42
C LYS A 73 -6.44 -36.07 3.90
N THR A 74 -5.46 -36.72 3.26
CA THR A 74 -4.29 -36.04 2.70
C THR A 74 -4.67 -35.10 1.56
N ILE A 75 -5.56 -35.54 0.66
CA ILE A 75 -6.08 -34.72 -0.44
C ILE A 75 -6.80 -33.48 0.13
N PHE A 76 -7.70 -33.67 1.09
CA PHE A 76 -8.44 -32.57 1.73
C PHE A 76 -7.52 -31.52 2.38
N LEU A 77 -6.52 -31.96 3.16
CA LEU A 77 -5.56 -31.04 3.79
C LEU A 77 -4.75 -30.25 2.76
N ARG A 78 -4.37 -30.88 1.65
CA ARG A 78 -3.65 -30.23 0.54
C ARG A 78 -4.52 -29.18 -0.15
N GLU A 79 -5.76 -29.51 -0.46
CA GLU A 79 -6.72 -28.55 -1.03
C GLU A 79 -6.92 -27.35 -0.12
N LYS A 80 -7.03 -27.57 1.20
CA LYS A 80 -7.12 -26.49 2.20
C LYS A 80 -5.87 -25.61 2.19
N ALA A 81 -4.67 -26.19 2.14
CA ALA A 81 -3.41 -25.45 2.10
C ALA A 81 -3.24 -24.64 0.79
N ILE A 82 -3.61 -25.24 -0.35
CA ILE A 82 -3.60 -24.56 -1.66
C ILE A 82 -4.60 -23.40 -1.65
N SER A 83 -5.82 -23.63 -1.19
CA SER A 83 -6.86 -22.59 -1.08
C SER A 83 -6.42 -21.43 -0.17
N LYS A 84 -5.82 -21.72 0.99
CA LYS A 84 -5.22 -20.71 1.88
C LYS A 84 -4.15 -19.90 1.15
N THR A 85 -3.29 -20.55 0.38
CA THR A 85 -2.22 -19.90 -0.39
C THR A 85 -2.76 -19.02 -1.52
N LEU A 86 -3.71 -19.52 -2.31
CA LEU A 86 -4.38 -18.75 -3.37
C LEU A 86 -5.12 -17.52 -2.80
N ASN A 87 -5.75 -17.66 -1.64
CA ASN A 87 -6.38 -16.54 -0.96
C ASN A 87 -5.36 -15.48 -0.52
N LYS A 88 -4.19 -15.89 0.01
CA LYS A 88 -3.09 -14.94 0.31
C LYS A 88 -2.62 -14.19 -0.93
N ILE A 89 -2.45 -14.89 -2.07
CA ILE A 89 -2.08 -14.26 -3.35
C ILE A 89 -3.16 -13.28 -3.82
N LYS A 90 -4.44 -13.64 -3.69
CA LYS A 90 -5.55 -12.75 -4.06
C LYS A 90 -5.61 -11.51 -3.16
N LEU A 91 -5.29 -11.64 -1.87
CA LEU A 91 -5.22 -10.51 -0.95
C LEU A 91 -4.02 -9.61 -1.25
N SER A 92 -2.86 -10.15 -1.62
CA SER A 92 -1.69 -9.35 -1.98
C SER A 92 -1.89 -8.54 -3.27
N MET A 93 -2.79 -8.98 -4.15
CA MET A 93 -3.22 -8.24 -5.34
C MET A 93 -4.20 -7.09 -5.05
N LYS A 94 -4.68 -6.94 -3.82
CA LYS A 94 -5.43 -5.75 -3.41
C LYS A 94 -4.47 -4.77 -2.75
N VAL A 95 -4.40 -3.56 -3.28
CA VAL A 95 -3.39 -2.57 -2.91
C VAL A 95 -4.08 -1.27 -2.51
N ASP A 96 -3.69 -0.73 -1.36
CA ASP A 96 -3.97 0.65 -0.97
C ASP A 96 -2.69 1.49 -1.22
N LEU A 97 -2.81 2.51 -2.07
CA LEU A 97 -1.73 3.44 -2.41
C LEU A 97 -2.09 4.86 -1.96
N CYS A 98 -1.36 5.38 -0.98
CA CYS A 98 -1.53 6.74 -0.50
C CYS A 98 -0.40 7.65 -0.99
N PHE A 99 -0.77 8.81 -1.53
CA PHE A 99 0.18 9.89 -1.79
C PHE A 99 0.10 10.93 -0.68
N VAL A 100 1.21 11.16 0.00
CA VAL A 100 1.36 12.24 0.98
C VAL A 100 2.17 13.36 0.32
N LEU A 101 1.66 14.59 0.31
CA LEU A 101 2.25 15.69 -0.44
C LEU A 101 2.39 16.94 0.43
N ASP A 102 3.60 17.48 0.48
CA ASP A 102 3.87 18.83 0.92
C ASP A 102 3.13 19.83 0.01
N CYS A 103 2.23 20.61 0.59
CA CYS A 103 1.40 21.58 -0.10
C CYS A 103 1.64 23.00 0.43
N THR A 104 2.85 23.29 0.92
CA THR A 104 3.27 24.58 1.45
C THR A 104 3.70 25.53 0.33
N GLY A 105 4.01 26.78 0.67
CA GLY A 105 4.42 27.80 -0.29
C GLY A 105 5.72 27.47 -1.03
N SER A 106 6.68 26.80 -0.38
CA SER A 106 7.94 26.40 -1.03
C SER A 106 7.73 25.41 -2.18
N MET A 107 6.64 24.66 -2.14
CA MET A 107 6.25 23.73 -3.18
C MET A 107 5.60 24.38 -4.41
N GLU A 108 5.35 25.69 -4.44
CA GLU A 108 4.63 26.37 -5.53
C GLU A 108 5.21 26.05 -6.93
N SER A 109 6.54 26.08 -7.06
CA SER A 109 7.21 25.77 -8.35
C SER A 109 7.27 24.27 -8.68
N HIS A 110 7.01 23.40 -7.70
CA HIS A 110 7.16 21.95 -7.81
C HIS A 110 5.82 21.21 -7.85
N ILE A 111 4.74 21.79 -7.33
CA ILE A 111 3.48 21.09 -7.09
C ILE A 111 2.83 20.59 -8.38
N ALA A 112 2.97 21.33 -9.49
CA ALA A 112 2.51 20.88 -10.80
C ALA A 112 3.25 19.60 -11.24
N ALA A 113 4.59 19.60 -11.17
CA ALA A 113 5.39 18.44 -11.53
C ALA A 113 5.14 17.24 -10.59
N ALA A 114 4.93 17.49 -9.30
CA ALA A 114 4.56 16.45 -8.33
C ALA A 114 3.21 15.81 -8.69
N LYS A 115 2.19 16.62 -9.03
CA LYS A 115 0.88 16.15 -9.48
C LYS A 115 0.94 15.35 -10.78
N ASP A 116 1.79 15.78 -11.72
CA ASP A 116 2.02 15.06 -12.98
C ASP A 116 2.70 13.71 -12.72
N CYS A 117 3.68 13.67 -11.81
CA CYS A 117 4.35 12.43 -11.40
C CYS A 117 3.36 11.45 -10.74
N ILE A 118 2.54 11.93 -9.79
CA ILE A 118 1.46 11.14 -9.16
C ILE A 118 0.54 10.55 -10.23
N SER A 119 0.10 11.37 -11.18
CA SER A 119 -0.77 10.94 -12.27
C SER A 119 -0.10 9.92 -13.18
N HIS A 120 1.20 10.08 -13.45
CA HIS A 120 1.98 9.14 -14.24
C HIS A 120 2.12 7.79 -13.55
N VAL A 121 2.48 7.77 -12.26
CA VAL A 121 2.60 6.55 -11.46
C VAL A 121 1.27 5.81 -11.40
N LEU A 122 0.18 6.52 -11.12
CA LEU A 122 -1.16 5.92 -11.08
C LEU A 122 -1.53 5.28 -12.42
N ASN A 123 -1.37 6.01 -13.53
CA ASN A 123 -1.67 5.51 -14.87
C ASN A 123 -0.78 4.31 -15.25
N TYR A 124 0.50 4.35 -14.87
CA TYR A 124 1.43 3.27 -15.12
C TYR A 124 0.98 1.98 -14.41
N ILE A 125 0.65 2.06 -13.12
CA ILE A 125 0.19 0.89 -12.34
C ILE A 125 -1.07 0.29 -12.95
N ILE A 126 -2.08 1.13 -13.26
CA ILE A 126 -3.35 0.68 -13.84
C ILE A 126 -3.15 -0.01 -15.19
N ARG A 127 -2.26 0.53 -16.04
CA ARG A 127 -2.01 -0.03 -17.38
C ARG A 127 -1.19 -1.31 -17.36
N THR A 128 -0.23 -1.42 -16.45
CA THR A 128 0.72 -2.55 -16.43
C THR A 128 0.26 -3.71 -15.56
N ASN A 129 -0.69 -3.49 -14.65
CA ASN A 129 -1.11 -4.50 -13.68
C ASN A 129 -2.64 -4.64 -13.60
N SER A 130 -3.25 -5.18 -14.66
CA SER A 130 -4.72 -5.34 -14.75
C SER A 130 -5.34 -6.22 -13.66
N ASN A 131 -4.55 -7.08 -13.03
CA ASN A 131 -5.00 -7.98 -11.95
C ASN A 131 -4.96 -7.33 -10.57
N ILE A 132 -4.29 -6.17 -10.42
CA ILE A 132 -4.22 -5.45 -9.16
C ILE A 132 -5.51 -4.66 -8.95
N LYS A 133 -6.16 -4.87 -7.80
CA LYS A 133 -7.28 -4.03 -7.34
C LYS A 133 -6.72 -2.89 -6.51
N LEU A 134 -6.50 -1.75 -7.15
CA LEU A 134 -5.90 -0.58 -6.53
C LEU A 134 -6.99 0.34 -5.97
N ARG A 135 -6.83 0.76 -4.71
CA ARG A 135 -7.47 1.96 -4.16
C ARG A 135 -6.39 3.02 -3.97
N VAL A 136 -6.69 4.24 -4.38
CA VAL A 136 -5.77 5.37 -4.28
C VAL A 136 -6.33 6.42 -3.34
N GLY A 137 -5.48 6.94 -2.47
CA GLY A 137 -5.81 8.00 -1.51
C GLY A 137 -4.77 9.12 -1.54
N PHE A 138 -5.12 10.28 -0.97
CA PHE A 138 -4.26 11.45 -0.92
C PHE A 138 -4.33 12.14 0.44
N CYS A 139 -3.19 12.60 0.94
CA CYS A 139 -3.07 13.44 2.12
C CYS A 139 -2.08 14.59 1.83
N GLY A 140 -2.58 15.81 1.70
CA GLY A 140 -1.78 17.02 1.65
C GLY A 140 -1.58 17.58 3.05
N TYR A 141 -0.36 17.99 3.37
CA TYR A 141 -0.05 18.71 4.61
C TYR A 141 0.57 20.08 4.31
N ARG A 142 0.43 21.01 5.25
CA ARG A 142 1.18 22.27 5.30
C ARG A 142 1.82 22.44 6.68
N ASP A 143 1.80 23.64 7.25
CA ASP A 143 2.39 23.91 8.56
C ASP A 143 1.28 24.12 9.62
N HIS A 144 1.64 24.05 10.90
CA HIS A 144 0.77 24.25 12.04
C HIS A 144 0.05 25.61 12.03
N ASN A 145 0.65 26.63 11.44
CA ASN A 145 0.06 27.96 11.36
C ASN A 145 -1.05 28.09 10.29
N ASP A 146 -1.20 27.11 9.39
CA ASP A 146 -2.23 27.06 8.34
C ASP A 146 -3.62 26.67 8.86
N LYS A 147 -3.76 26.42 10.17
CA LYS A 147 -5.05 26.20 10.86
C LYS A 147 -5.92 25.14 10.15
N GLY A 148 -7.05 25.56 9.57
CA GLY A 148 -8.01 24.66 8.91
C GLY A 148 -7.51 24.09 7.59
N ASP A 149 -6.52 24.73 6.96
CA ASP A 149 -5.93 24.28 5.70
C ASP A 149 -4.68 23.40 5.90
N ARG A 150 -4.23 23.27 7.16
CA ARG A 150 -3.07 22.46 7.59
C ARG A 150 -3.08 21.05 6.99
N LEU A 151 -4.24 20.40 6.95
CA LEU A 151 -4.40 19.06 6.39
C LEU A 151 -5.54 19.02 5.36
N GLN A 152 -5.33 18.29 4.27
CA GLN A 152 -6.31 18.08 3.21
C GLN A 152 -6.27 16.62 2.74
N PHE A 153 -7.40 15.92 2.74
CA PHE A 153 -7.42 14.50 2.37
C PHE A 153 -8.50 14.14 1.36
N LEU A 154 -8.18 13.13 0.55
CA LEU A 154 -9.13 12.32 -0.20
C LEU A 154 -8.92 10.88 0.25
N ASP A 155 -9.94 10.31 0.87
CA ASP A 155 -9.88 8.91 1.32
C ASP A 155 -9.81 7.94 0.13
N PHE A 156 -9.43 6.70 0.41
CA PHE A 156 -9.17 5.67 -0.59
C PHE A 156 -10.37 5.40 -1.50
N THR A 157 -10.15 5.55 -2.81
CA THR A 157 -11.14 5.31 -3.86
C THR A 157 -10.56 4.46 -4.98
N ASP A 158 -11.39 3.62 -5.60
CA ASP A 158 -11.08 2.92 -6.85
C ASP A 158 -11.57 3.68 -8.09
N LYS A 159 -12.21 4.86 -7.89
CA LYS A 159 -12.68 5.74 -8.95
C LYS A 159 -11.58 6.74 -9.35
N TYR A 160 -10.70 6.33 -10.25
CA TYR A 160 -9.50 7.12 -10.62
C TYR A 160 -9.80 8.50 -11.23
N GLU A 161 -10.96 8.68 -11.87
CA GLU A 161 -11.41 9.99 -12.38
C GLU A 161 -11.71 10.96 -11.23
N GLN A 162 -12.32 10.45 -10.14
CA GLN A 162 -12.55 11.23 -8.92
C GLN A 162 -11.23 11.68 -8.30
N PHE A 163 -10.26 10.76 -8.22
CA PHE A 163 -8.91 11.06 -7.74
C PHE A 163 -8.23 12.13 -8.60
N THR A 164 -8.21 11.96 -9.92
CA THR A 164 -7.64 12.93 -10.87
C THR A 164 -8.28 14.31 -10.71
N THR A 165 -9.61 14.37 -10.63
CA THR A 165 -10.37 15.61 -10.44
C THR A 165 -10.04 16.28 -9.10
N TYR A 166 -9.86 15.48 -8.04
CA TYR A 166 -9.44 15.99 -6.75
C TYR A 166 -8.04 16.58 -6.80
N MET A 167 -7.08 15.86 -7.41
CA MET A 167 -5.70 16.32 -7.56
C MET A 167 -5.62 17.67 -8.29
N HIS A 168 -6.47 17.93 -9.29
CA HIS A 168 -6.52 19.25 -9.94
C HIS A 168 -6.82 20.41 -8.97
N LYS A 169 -7.58 20.15 -7.89
CA LYS A 169 -7.93 21.16 -6.86
C LYS A 169 -6.82 21.38 -5.83
N VAL A 170 -5.88 20.45 -5.70
CA VAL A 170 -4.74 20.57 -4.78
C VAL A 170 -3.83 21.71 -5.25
N LYS A 171 -3.53 22.62 -4.31
CA LYS A 171 -2.69 23.81 -4.49
C LYS A 171 -1.74 23.96 -3.31
N SER A 172 -0.61 24.61 -3.56
CA SER A 172 0.26 25.13 -2.51
C SER A 172 -0.43 26.28 -1.80
N VAL A 173 -0.20 26.40 -0.50
CA VAL A 173 -0.65 27.53 0.32
C VAL A 173 0.58 28.15 0.96
N SER A 174 0.79 29.43 0.71
CA SER A 174 1.86 30.20 1.35
C SER A 174 1.31 30.84 2.62
N SER A 175 1.84 30.42 3.76
CA SER A 175 1.58 31.10 5.03
C SER A 175 2.59 32.24 5.21
N SER A 176 2.27 33.20 6.09
CA SER A 176 3.11 34.37 6.35
C SER A 176 4.24 34.11 7.35
N ASN A 177 4.46 32.85 7.74
CA ASN A 177 5.61 32.51 8.57
C ASN A 177 6.92 32.62 7.76
N ASN A 178 8.03 32.60 8.49
CA ASN A 178 9.36 32.72 7.90
C ASN A 178 10.27 31.59 8.44
N ASP A 179 9.66 30.51 8.94
CA ASP A 179 10.33 29.23 9.09
C ASP A 179 10.25 28.40 7.82
N ARG A 180 11.00 27.30 7.81
CA ARG A 180 11.15 26.40 6.68
C ARG A 180 10.73 24.97 6.97
N PRO A 181 10.87 24.42 8.19
CA PRO A 181 10.31 23.11 8.48
C PRO A 181 8.78 23.17 8.45
N GLU A 182 8.17 22.02 8.22
CA GLU A 182 6.72 21.90 7.99
C GLU A 182 6.13 20.83 8.91
N ASP A 183 4.80 20.70 8.95
CA ASP A 183 4.10 19.65 9.70
C ASP A 183 4.12 18.28 9.00
N VAL A 184 5.33 17.82 8.68
CA VAL A 184 5.55 16.52 8.03
C VAL A 184 5.02 15.37 8.90
N LEU A 185 5.25 15.43 10.22
CA LEU A 185 4.83 14.38 11.13
C LEU A 185 3.30 14.33 11.28
N GLY A 186 2.62 15.48 11.35
CA GLY A 186 1.15 15.52 11.35
C GLY A 186 0.55 15.04 10.04
N GLY A 187 1.15 15.39 8.89
CA GLY A 187 0.77 14.86 7.59
C GLY A 187 0.86 13.32 7.51
N LEU A 188 1.99 12.76 7.94
CA LEU A 188 2.18 11.31 7.99
C LEU A 188 1.24 10.63 8.99
N ASP A 189 1.10 11.18 10.20
CA ASP A 189 0.22 10.61 11.23
C ASP A 189 -1.24 10.60 10.77
N ALA A 190 -1.71 11.68 10.14
CA ALA A 190 -3.05 11.76 9.57
C ALA A 190 -3.25 10.71 8.46
N ALA A 191 -2.29 10.57 7.54
CA ALA A 191 -2.35 9.56 6.49
C ALA A 191 -2.41 8.13 7.06
N ILE A 192 -1.71 7.85 8.16
CA ILE A 192 -1.65 6.53 8.80
C ILE A 192 -2.91 6.24 9.62
N THR A 193 -3.43 7.24 10.34
CA THR A 193 -4.44 7.04 11.38
C THR A 193 -5.86 7.38 10.93
N GLN A 194 -6.04 8.32 10.01
CA GLN A 194 -7.36 8.84 9.62
C GLN A 194 -7.87 8.26 8.29
N MET A 195 -7.00 7.76 7.42
CA MET A 195 -7.41 7.15 6.15
C MET A 195 -7.84 5.69 6.31
N ASP A 196 -8.75 5.26 5.44
CA ASP A 196 -9.39 3.93 5.51
C ASP A 196 -8.56 2.82 4.83
N TRP A 197 -7.46 2.43 5.46
CA TRP A 197 -6.60 1.32 5.02
C TRP A 197 -7.29 -0.05 5.18
N GLN A 198 -7.78 -0.64 4.09
CA GLN A 198 -8.54 -1.90 4.10
C GLN A 198 -7.73 -3.10 3.60
N ASN A 199 -6.72 -2.87 2.76
CA ASN A 199 -5.98 -3.94 2.11
C ASN A 199 -4.68 -4.29 2.84
N SER A 200 -4.15 -5.50 2.62
CA SER A 200 -2.91 -5.98 3.25
C SER A 200 -1.65 -5.40 2.61
N THR A 201 -1.69 -5.07 1.32
CA THR A 201 -0.59 -4.40 0.63
C THR A 201 -0.82 -2.90 0.72
N ARG A 202 -0.03 -2.20 1.53
CA ARG A 202 -0.19 -0.79 1.84
C ARG A 202 1.06 -0.02 1.47
N VAL A 203 0.93 0.98 0.61
CA VAL A 203 2.07 1.78 0.14
C VAL A 203 1.78 3.26 0.36
N LEU A 204 2.76 3.98 0.91
CA LEU A 204 2.70 5.41 1.13
C LEU A 204 3.89 6.07 0.41
N PHE A 205 3.58 6.89 -0.59
CA PHE A 205 4.54 7.75 -1.29
C PHE A 205 4.45 9.16 -0.74
N HIS A 206 5.47 9.58 -0.02
CA HIS A 206 5.59 10.91 0.55
C HIS A 206 6.48 11.79 -0.34
N ILE A 207 6.00 12.97 -0.73
CA ILE A 207 6.71 13.92 -1.58
C ILE A 207 6.77 15.25 -0.84
N GLY A 208 7.97 15.83 -0.69
CA GLY A 208 8.13 17.11 -0.02
C GLY A 208 9.51 17.74 -0.19
N ASP A 209 9.61 19.04 0.08
CA ASP A 209 10.84 19.83 -0.10
C ASP A 209 11.47 20.29 1.21
N CYS A 210 10.76 20.19 2.33
CA CYS A 210 11.22 20.62 3.65
C CYS A 210 11.10 19.51 4.73
N PRO A 211 11.94 19.54 5.78
CA PRO A 211 11.92 18.55 6.87
C PRO A 211 10.82 18.86 7.93
N PRO A 212 10.51 17.92 8.86
CA PRO A 212 9.70 18.21 10.04
C PRO A 212 10.37 19.21 10.98
N HIS A 213 9.55 19.87 11.80
CA HIS A 213 10.00 20.69 12.92
C HIS A 213 10.89 19.93 13.92
N GLY A 214 11.85 20.67 14.49
CA GLY A 214 12.77 20.21 15.52
C GLY A 214 14.23 20.29 15.09
N ARG A 215 15.09 20.81 15.97
CA ARG A 215 16.56 20.94 15.76
C ARG A 215 17.26 19.63 15.42
N ARG A 216 16.63 18.50 15.75
CA ARG A 216 17.12 17.17 15.40
C ARG A 216 17.14 16.94 13.88
N PHE A 217 16.19 17.51 13.15
CA PHE A 217 16.02 17.27 11.72
C PHE A 217 16.69 18.32 10.85
N THR A 218 16.98 19.51 11.38
CA THR A 218 17.44 20.63 10.55
C THR A 218 18.08 21.75 11.37
N THR A 219 18.90 22.56 10.71
CA THR A 219 19.45 23.82 11.23
C THR A 219 18.78 25.05 10.59
N LEU A 220 17.75 24.84 9.77
CA LEU A 220 16.97 25.92 9.19
C LEU A 220 16.25 26.72 10.27
N ARG A 221 15.80 27.93 9.93
CA ARG A 221 14.95 28.71 10.83
C ARG A 221 13.65 27.96 11.07
N ASP A 222 13.32 27.76 12.34
CA ASP A 222 12.22 26.92 12.81
C ASP A 222 11.49 27.63 13.95
N ASN A 223 10.16 27.78 13.85
CA ASN A 223 9.36 28.34 14.93
C ASN A 223 9.05 27.30 16.02
N TYR A 224 9.27 26.01 15.75
CA TYR A 224 9.05 24.89 16.66
C TYR A 224 10.35 24.08 16.86
N PRO A 225 11.43 24.71 17.36
CA PRO A 225 12.75 24.09 17.45
C PRO A 225 12.81 22.86 18.36
N ASP A 226 11.86 22.74 19.30
CA ASP A 226 11.79 21.62 20.25
C ASP A 226 10.96 20.44 19.72
N GLY A 227 10.44 20.53 18.48
CA GLY A 227 9.67 19.48 17.79
C GLY A 227 8.21 19.86 17.54
N ASP A 228 7.43 18.89 17.08
CA ASP A 228 6.00 19.07 16.78
C ASP A 228 5.22 19.56 18.02
N PRO A 229 4.44 20.65 17.91
CA PRO A 229 3.71 21.25 19.03
C PRO A 229 2.55 20.39 19.56
N ASN A 230 2.13 19.34 18.84
CA ASN A 230 1.13 18.38 19.29
C ASN A 230 1.77 17.13 19.95
N GLY A 231 3.09 17.10 20.10
CA GLY A 231 3.84 16.01 20.72
C GLY A 231 4.07 14.81 19.80
N LEU A 232 3.90 14.95 18.49
CA LEU A 232 4.29 13.90 17.54
C LEU A 232 5.82 13.77 17.49
N THR A 233 6.30 12.53 17.46
CA THR A 233 7.73 12.22 17.29
C THR A 233 7.90 11.33 16.07
N ALA A 234 9.07 11.39 15.42
CA ALA A 234 9.34 10.49 14.30
C ALA A 234 9.22 9.03 14.73
N GLU A 235 9.64 8.69 15.94
CA GLU A 235 9.49 7.37 16.53
C GLU A 235 8.01 6.96 16.56
N ASN A 236 7.15 7.75 17.22
CA ASN A 236 5.77 7.34 17.40
C ASN A 236 5.01 7.24 16.06
N VAL A 237 5.28 8.13 15.10
CA VAL A 237 4.61 8.13 13.79
C VAL A 237 5.10 6.96 12.92
N LEU A 238 6.42 6.75 12.85
CA LEU A 238 6.99 5.72 11.97
C LEU A 238 6.81 4.31 12.55
N GLU A 239 6.83 4.13 13.87
CA GLU A 239 6.48 2.85 14.50
C GLU A 239 4.99 2.52 14.26
N LYS A 240 4.10 3.52 14.34
CA LYS A 240 2.68 3.36 13.92
C LYS A 240 2.59 2.92 12.46
N MET A 241 3.35 3.54 11.56
CA MET A 241 3.41 3.16 10.14
C MET A 241 3.85 1.69 9.95
N GLN A 242 4.90 1.27 10.65
CA GLN A 242 5.41 -0.11 10.60
C GLN A 242 4.42 -1.12 11.17
N SER A 243 3.79 -0.81 12.30
CA SER A 243 2.76 -1.69 12.91
C SER A 243 1.58 -1.96 11.97
N LYS A 244 1.31 -1.03 11.05
CA LYS A 244 0.29 -1.16 10.01
C LYS A 244 0.80 -1.82 8.72
N ASN A 245 2.06 -2.26 8.67
CA ASN A 245 2.73 -2.82 7.49
C ASN A 245 2.64 -1.90 6.26
N ILE A 246 2.81 -0.59 6.46
CA ILE A 246 2.80 0.39 5.37
C ILE A 246 4.22 0.55 4.83
N PHE A 247 4.41 0.27 3.53
CA PHE A 247 5.66 0.52 2.84
C PHE A 247 5.84 2.00 2.54
N TYR A 248 6.91 2.59 3.05
CA TYR A 248 7.20 4.03 2.93
C TYR A 248 8.22 4.32 1.83
N PHE A 249 7.88 5.26 0.95
CA PHE A 249 8.78 5.80 -0.06
C PHE A 249 8.79 7.33 0.03
N PHE A 250 9.96 7.94 -0.17
CA PHE A 250 10.09 9.39 -0.16
C PHE A 250 10.62 9.92 -1.50
N GLY A 251 9.84 10.77 -2.16
CA GLY A 251 10.23 11.53 -3.34
C GLY A 251 10.90 12.83 -2.93
N LYS A 252 12.23 12.81 -2.86
CA LYS A 252 13.05 13.96 -2.47
C LYS A 252 13.03 15.06 -3.55
N ILE A 253 12.70 16.29 -3.16
CA ILE A 253 12.76 17.47 -4.04
C ILE A 253 14.01 18.32 -3.77
N THR A 254 14.42 18.46 -2.50
CA THR A 254 15.62 19.22 -2.12
C THR A 254 16.45 18.51 -1.06
N ASP A 255 17.71 18.92 -0.92
CA ASP A 255 18.66 18.40 0.07
C ASP A 255 18.33 18.80 1.51
N LYS A 256 17.37 19.73 1.74
CA LYS A 256 16.93 20.12 3.09
C LYS A 256 16.36 18.94 3.89
N THR A 257 15.92 17.89 3.21
CA THR A 257 15.28 16.71 3.79
C THR A 257 16.26 15.58 4.09
N ASP A 258 17.56 15.73 3.78
CA ASP A 258 18.53 14.64 3.92
C ASP A 258 18.72 14.17 5.36
N LYS A 259 18.76 15.11 6.31
CA LYS A 259 18.89 14.76 7.72
C LYS A 259 17.64 14.06 8.27
N MET A 260 16.45 14.48 7.84
CA MET A 260 15.20 13.77 8.10
C MET A 260 15.28 12.33 7.58
N LEU A 261 15.73 12.12 6.35
CA LEU A 261 15.83 10.78 5.76
C LEU A 261 16.84 9.88 6.47
N GLU A 262 17.98 10.42 6.90
CA GLU A 262 18.94 9.69 7.73
C GLU A 262 18.28 9.18 9.02
N ILE A 263 17.55 10.05 9.71
CA ILE A 263 16.87 9.71 10.96
C ILE A 263 15.74 8.70 10.73
N PHE A 264 14.89 8.93 9.73
CA PHE A 264 13.76 8.06 9.42
C PHE A 264 14.23 6.65 9.07
N ARG A 265 15.34 6.51 8.32
CA ARG A 265 15.96 5.20 8.04
C ARG A 265 16.49 4.50 9.28
N GLY A 266 16.92 5.24 10.30
CA GLY A 266 17.35 4.68 11.57
C GLY A 266 16.19 4.13 12.41
N ILE A 267 14.98 4.69 12.23
CA ILE A 267 13.76 4.30 12.96
C ILE A 267 13.05 3.15 12.23
N ILE A 268 12.89 3.27 10.91
CA ILE A 268 12.24 2.25 10.10
C ILE A 268 13.20 1.06 9.97
N VAL A 269 13.13 0.14 10.93
CA VAL A 269 13.75 -1.19 10.82
C VAL A 269 13.27 -1.84 9.51
N PRO A 270 14.19 -2.26 8.62
CA PRO A 270 13.81 -3.04 7.45
C PRO A 270 13.09 -4.30 7.92
N LEU A 271 11.85 -4.50 7.49
CA LEU A 271 11.18 -5.79 7.61
C LEU A 271 12.15 -6.84 7.04
N GLU A 272 12.50 -7.83 7.85
CA GLU A 272 13.69 -8.68 7.71
C GLU A 272 14.07 -9.06 6.27
N ALA A 273 15.38 -8.96 6.00
CA ALA A 273 16.09 -9.65 4.91
C ALA A 273 15.49 -9.54 3.50
N THR A 274 15.41 -8.34 2.94
CA THR A 274 15.45 -8.15 1.49
C THR A 274 16.64 -7.26 1.10
N PRO A 275 17.42 -7.63 0.07
CA PRO A 275 18.64 -6.92 -0.27
C PRO A 275 18.31 -5.48 -0.69
N LYS A 276 19.01 -4.53 -0.05
CA LYS A 276 19.04 -3.08 -0.35
C LYS A 276 18.70 -2.79 -1.81
N LYS A 277 17.51 -2.24 -2.07
CA LYS A 277 17.00 -1.61 -3.31
C LYS A 277 15.51 -1.36 -3.06
N TYR A 278 14.94 -0.16 -3.10
CA TYR A 278 15.16 0.98 -3.98
C TYR A 278 14.81 2.29 -3.27
N ILE A 279 15.64 3.31 -3.48
CA ILE A 279 15.20 4.71 -3.55
C ILE A 279 15.35 5.05 -5.04
N LEU A 280 14.25 5.46 -5.66
CA LEU A 280 14.29 6.22 -6.91
C LEU A 280 14.23 7.70 -6.53
#